data_AF-A0A6H3F9X6-F1
#
_entry.id   AF-A0A6H3F9X6-F1
#
_cell.length_a   1.000
_cell.length_b   1.000
_cell.length_c   1.000
_cell.angle_alpha   90.00
_cell.angle_beta   90.00
_cell.angle_gamma   90.00
#
_symmetry.space_group_name_H-M   'P 1'
#
loop_
_entity.id
_entity.type
_entity.pdbx_description
1 polymer ?
#
loop_
_entity_poly.entity_id
_entity_poly.type
_entity_poly.pdbx_seq_one_letter_code
_entity_poly.pdbx_strand_id
1 'polypeptide(L)'
;MKWITHEATAVLAAVALHFPLPGVAAACAGAILPDVLDQSMARLASTRRGRQRIFNAVHRGTTHWLGWWLLGCALALLPAVLPTLPAALRPVLLGLCFGGLSHVLLDMLTPAGVPLTPFSRKHKLSLKLCATGSLGEYLFLTGVLAVGWLFWGKDLLRLLG
;
A
#
# COMPACT_ATOMS: atom_id res chain seq x y z
N MET A 1 -0.36 8.54 -4.18
CA MET A 1 -1.64 9.25 -3.87
C MET A 1 -1.56 9.75 -2.43
N LYS A 2 -2.62 10.31 -1.84
CA LYS A 2 -2.68 10.55 -0.39
C LYS A 2 -2.79 9.22 0.36
N TRP A 3 -2.29 9.20 1.60
CA TRP A 3 -2.33 8.01 2.46
C TRP A 3 -3.73 7.45 2.64
N ILE A 4 -4.72 8.31 2.89
CA ILE A 4 -6.12 7.88 3.04
C ILE A 4 -6.65 7.14 1.81
N THR A 5 -6.22 7.54 0.60
CA THR A 5 -6.60 6.87 -0.65
C THR A 5 -6.01 5.46 -0.73
N HIS A 6 -4.76 5.31 -0.28
CA HIS A 6 -4.10 4.00 -0.21
C HIS A 6 -4.74 3.10 0.86
N GLU A 7 -4.95 3.62 2.07
CA GLU A 7 -5.54 2.89 3.20
C GLU A 7 -6.97 2.44 2.88
N ALA A 8 -7.83 3.34 2.39
CA ALA A 8 -9.21 3.01 2.05
C ALA A 8 -9.29 1.91 0.99
N THR A 9 -8.46 2.00 -0.05
CA THR A 9 -8.44 1.00 -1.12
C THR A 9 -7.90 -0.34 -0.62
N ALA A 10 -6.81 -0.34 0.17
CA ALA A 10 -6.23 -1.56 0.71
C ALA A 10 -7.17 -2.28 1.68
N VAL A 11 -7.81 -1.55 2.58
CA VAL A 11 -8.80 -2.09 3.52
C VAL A 11 -9.98 -2.69 2.76
N LEU A 12 -10.55 -1.93 1.81
CA LEU A 12 -11.69 -2.41 1.05
C LEU A 12 -11.36 -3.66 0.24
N ALA A 13 -10.21 -3.68 -0.44
CA ALA A 13 -9.76 -4.83 -1.21
C ALA A 13 -9.49 -6.05 -0.31
N ALA A 14 -8.88 -5.85 0.87
CA ALA A 14 -8.64 -6.94 1.83
C ALA A 14 -9.96 -7.53 2.36
N VAL A 15 -10.94 -6.69 2.67
CA VAL A 15 -12.29 -7.13 3.07
C VAL A 15 -12.97 -7.89 1.94
N ALA A 16 -12.90 -7.38 0.71
CA ALA A 16 -13.46 -8.04 -0.48
C ALA A 16 -12.83 -9.42 -0.75
N LEU A 17 -11.54 -9.57 -0.41
CA LEU A 17 -10.80 -10.84 -0.52
C LEU A 17 -10.94 -11.72 0.74
N HIS A 18 -11.85 -11.38 1.65
CA HIS A 18 -12.13 -12.13 2.87
C HIS A 18 -10.92 -12.34 3.78
N PHE A 19 -10.03 -11.35 3.87
CA PHE A 19 -8.94 -11.40 4.84
C PHE A 19 -9.53 -11.40 6.25
N PRO A 20 -8.94 -12.17 7.20
CA PRO A 20 -9.36 -12.10 8.59
C PRO A 20 -8.99 -10.72 9.18
N LEU A 21 -9.65 -10.32 10.26
CA LEU A 21 -9.51 -8.99 10.86
C LEU A 21 -8.03 -8.54 11.08
N PRO A 22 -7.13 -9.38 11.62
CA PRO A 22 -5.72 -9.00 11.76
C PRO A 22 -5.04 -8.70 10.41
N GLY A 23 -5.43 -9.42 9.35
CA GLY A 23 -4.94 -9.18 7.99
C GLY A 23 -5.48 -7.89 7.38
N VAL A 24 -6.74 -7.53 7.65
CA VAL A 24 -7.32 -6.25 7.20
C VAL A 24 -6.63 -5.06 7.90
N ALA A 25 -6.45 -5.15 9.23
CA ALA A 25 -5.73 -4.13 9.99
C ALA A 25 -4.27 -3.98 9.51
N ALA A 26 -3.61 -5.11 9.26
CA ALA A 26 -2.27 -5.15 8.69
C ALA A 26 -2.22 -4.56 7.26
N ALA A 27 -3.23 -4.77 6.42
CA ALA A 27 -3.32 -4.17 5.10
C ALA A 27 -3.44 -2.65 5.15
N CYS A 28 -4.18 -2.10 6.12
CA CYS A 28 -4.24 -0.67 6.37
C CYS A 28 -2.83 -0.11 6.68
N ALA A 29 -2.12 -0.71 7.65
CA ALA A 29 -0.76 -0.30 8.00
C ALA A 29 0.23 -0.48 6.82
N GLY A 30 0.10 -1.58 6.07
CA GLY A 30 0.90 -1.88 4.90
C GLY A 30 0.72 -0.86 3.78
N ALA A 31 -0.48 -0.29 3.63
CA ALA A 31 -0.82 0.67 2.58
C ALA A 31 -0.04 1.98 2.64
N ILE A 32 0.59 2.30 3.77
CA ILE A 32 1.46 3.48 3.91
C ILE A 32 2.92 3.11 4.17
N LEU A 33 3.21 1.81 4.31
CA LEU A 33 4.52 1.32 4.70
C LEU A 33 5.64 1.70 3.71
N PRO A 34 5.47 1.67 2.37
CA PRO A 34 6.50 2.17 1.44
C PRO A 34 6.96 3.60 1.76
N ASP A 35 6.01 4.50 1.99
CA ASP A 35 6.27 5.90 2.31
C ASP A 35 6.90 6.07 3.70
N VAL A 36 6.42 5.31 4.69
CA VAL A 36 6.98 5.34 6.05
C VAL A 36 8.43 4.87 6.04
N LEU A 37 8.77 3.83 5.28
CA LEU A 37 10.15 3.36 5.12
C LEU A 37 11.04 4.43 4.46
N ASP A 38 10.55 5.09 3.42
CA ASP A 38 11.26 6.20 2.77
C ASP A 38 11.50 7.38 3.71
N GLN A 39 10.47 7.75 4.48
CA GLN A 39 10.59 8.79 5.50
C GLN A 39 11.52 8.38 6.64
N SER A 40 11.53 7.11 7.05
CA SER A 40 12.45 6.61 8.08
C SER A 40 13.90 6.69 7.61
N MET A 41 14.18 6.32 6.36
CA MET A 41 15.52 6.51 5.77
C MET A 41 15.89 7.99 5.72
N ALA A 42 14.95 8.85 5.36
CA ALA A 42 15.19 10.29 5.34
C ALA A 42 15.54 10.86 6.72
N ARG A 43 14.93 10.35 7.81
CA ARG A 43 15.18 10.77 9.20
C ARG A 43 16.60 10.49 9.70
N LEU A 44 17.40 9.70 8.98
CA LEU A 44 18.83 9.51 9.28
C LEU A 44 19.64 10.80 9.13
N ALA A 45 19.17 11.78 8.36
CA ALA A 45 19.79 13.09 8.29
C ALA A 45 19.35 14.01 9.45
N SER A 46 20.32 14.66 10.09
CA SER A 46 20.10 15.61 11.18
C SER A 46 19.48 16.95 10.75
N THR A 47 19.64 17.35 9.49
CA THR A 47 19.14 18.64 8.98
C THR A 47 17.88 18.48 8.13
N ARG A 48 17.01 19.49 8.12
CA ARG A 48 15.81 19.51 7.26
C ARG A 48 16.15 19.37 5.77
N ARG A 49 17.20 20.07 5.30
CA ARG A 49 17.68 19.95 3.91
C ARG A 49 18.21 18.55 3.61
N GLY A 50 18.96 17.96 4.54
CA GLY A 50 19.45 16.58 4.41
C GLY A 50 18.30 15.57 4.33
N ARG A 51 17.30 15.69 5.20
CA ARG A 51 16.09 14.85 5.18
C ARG A 51 15.38 14.93 3.83
N GLN A 52 15.16 16.14 3.31
CA GLN A 52 14.53 16.30 2.00
C GLN A 52 15.38 15.70 0.87
N ARG A 53 16.71 15.86 0.92
CA ARG A 53 17.62 15.32 -0.09
C ARG A 53 17.59 13.79 -0.09
N ILE A 54 17.65 13.15 1.08
CA ILE A 54 17.58 11.70 1.20
C ILE A 54 16.20 11.21 0.74
N PHE A 55 15.11 11.83 1.21
CA PHE A 55 13.76 11.48 0.78
C PHE A 55 13.62 11.55 -0.74
N ASN A 56 14.05 12.66 -1.35
CA ASN A 56 14.02 12.81 -2.81
C ASN A 56 14.95 11.83 -3.54
N ALA A 57 15.93 11.22 -2.87
CA ALA A 57 16.84 10.24 -3.45
C ALA A 57 16.30 8.80 -3.37
N VAL A 58 15.56 8.47 -2.30
CA VAL A 58 15.05 7.12 -2.05
C VAL A 58 13.59 6.96 -2.47
N HIS A 59 12.80 8.02 -2.40
CA HIS A 59 11.37 7.97 -2.64
C HIS A 59 11.08 7.54 -4.08
N ARG A 60 10.13 6.61 -4.21
CA ARG A 60 9.80 5.91 -5.47
C ARG A 60 10.98 5.14 -6.07
N GLY A 61 11.89 4.70 -5.22
CA GLY A 61 12.95 3.75 -5.50
C GLY A 61 12.57 2.36 -5.02
N THR A 62 13.46 1.70 -4.30
CA THR A 62 13.33 0.27 -3.98
C THR A 62 12.03 -0.09 -3.24
N THR A 63 11.60 0.71 -2.26
CA THR A 63 10.37 0.49 -1.47
C THR A 63 9.09 0.48 -2.30
N HIS A 64 9.13 1.12 -3.48
CA HIS A 64 8.00 1.20 -4.40
C HIS A 64 8.11 0.19 -5.55
N TRP A 65 9.09 -0.72 -5.52
CA TRP A 65 9.16 -1.78 -6.51
C TRP A 65 8.11 -2.86 -6.20
N LEU A 66 7.28 -3.18 -7.20
CA LEU A 66 6.19 -4.16 -7.09
C LEU A 66 6.66 -5.53 -6.60
N GLY A 67 7.86 -5.94 -7.02
CA GLY A 67 8.41 -7.27 -6.75
C GLY A 67 8.58 -7.59 -5.26
N TRP A 68 8.94 -6.61 -4.41
CA TRP A 68 9.09 -6.87 -2.97
C TRP A 68 7.77 -7.24 -2.30
N TRP A 69 6.71 -6.53 -2.68
CA TRP A 69 5.38 -6.73 -2.10
C TRP A 69 4.73 -8.01 -2.60
N LEU A 70 4.91 -8.33 -3.89
CA LEU A 70 4.52 -9.63 -4.45
C LEU A 70 5.28 -10.80 -3.79
N LEU A 71 6.60 -10.66 -3.62
CA LEU A 71 7.40 -11.67 -2.94
C LEU A 71 6.91 -11.87 -1.50
N GLY A 72 6.67 -10.79 -0.76
CA GLY A 72 6.13 -10.86 0.59
C GLY A 72 4.77 -11.57 0.68
N CYS A 73 3.85 -11.28 -0.25
CA CYS A 73 2.57 -11.98 -0.35
C CYS A 73 2.77 -13.48 -0.63
N ALA A 74 3.66 -13.83 -1.56
CA ALA A 74 3.97 -15.22 -1.89
C ALA A 74 4.57 -15.97 -0.68
N LEU A 75 5.50 -15.33 0.05
CA LEU A 75 6.08 -15.89 1.27
C LEU A 75 5.02 -16.15 2.36
N ALA A 76 4.03 -15.26 2.49
CA ALA A 76 2.94 -15.43 3.46
C ALA A 76 1.95 -16.53 3.07
N LEU A 77 1.72 -16.73 1.77
CA LEU A 77 0.79 -17.72 1.21
C LEU A 77 1.37 -19.12 1.06
N LEU A 78 2.69 -19.28 1.12
CA LEU A 78 3.38 -20.55 0.94
C LEU A 78 4.01 -21.01 2.27
N PRO A 79 3.26 -21.76 3.12
CA PRO A 79 3.73 -22.25 4.42
C PRO A 79 5.07 -23.00 4.36
N ALA A 80 5.33 -23.70 3.25
CA ALA A 80 6.57 -24.45 3.05
C ALA A 80 7.81 -23.53 2.96
N VAL A 81 7.64 -22.27 2.57
CA VAL A 81 8.76 -21.31 2.43
C VAL A 81 9.14 -20.69 3.77
N LEU A 82 8.16 -20.48 4.65
CA LEU A 82 8.36 -20.00 6.02
C LEU A 82 7.70 -20.96 7.04
N PRO A 83 8.23 -22.18 7.20
CA PRO A 83 7.60 -23.23 8.00
C PRO A 83 7.56 -22.87 9.49
N THR A 84 8.50 -22.05 9.96
CA THR A 84 8.61 -21.61 11.34
C THR A 84 7.74 -20.39 11.67
N LEU A 85 7.13 -19.74 10.67
CA LEU A 85 6.26 -18.59 10.91
C LEU A 85 4.96 -19.06 11.58
N PRO A 86 4.63 -18.55 12.79
CA PRO A 86 3.40 -18.89 13.48
C PRO A 86 2.17 -18.67 12.59
N ALA A 87 1.22 -19.61 12.62
CA ALA A 87 0.02 -19.55 11.79
C ALA A 87 -0.75 -18.23 11.98
N ALA A 88 -0.80 -17.71 13.21
CA ALA A 88 -1.44 -16.45 13.54
C ALA A 88 -0.76 -15.20 12.91
N LEU A 89 0.53 -15.28 12.58
CA LEU A 89 1.27 -14.18 11.94
C LEU A 89 1.17 -14.19 10.42
N ARG A 90 0.75 -15.31 9.80
CA ARG A 90 0.61 -15.39 8.34
C ARG A 90 -0.39 -14.38 7.78
N PRO A 91 -1.60 -14.22 8.34
CA PRO A 91 -2.53 -13.20 7.86
C PRO A 91 -2.02 -11.78 8.06
N VAL A 92 -1.26 -11.53 9.13
CA VAL A 92 -0.66 -10.22 9.40
C VAL A 92 0.42 -9.91 8.37
N LEU A 93 1.32 -10.84 8.09
CA LEU A 93 2.34 -10.69 7.05
C LEU A 93 1.70 -10.51 5.67
N LEU A 94 0.72 -11.35 5.33
CA LEU A 94 -0.03 -11.23 4.07
C LEU A 94 -0.71 -9.87 3.96
N GLY A 95 -1.39 -9.43 5.02
CA GLY A 95 -2.04 -8.12 5.09
C GLY A 95 -1.04 -6.99 4.86
N LEU A 96 0.06 -6.93 5.63
CA LEU A 96 1.11 -5.92 5.46
C LEU A 96 1.64 -5.87 4.02
N CYS A 97 1.95 -7.04 3.45
CA CYS A 97 2.49 -7.12 2.10
C CYS A 97 1.45 -6.74 1.03
N PHE A 98 0.20 -7.14 1.23
CA PHE A 98 -0.92 -6.80 0.35
C PHE A 98 -1.23 -5.30 0.39
N GLY A 99 -1.17 -4.68 1.57
CA GLY A 99 -1.29 -3.24 1.73
C GLY A 99 -0.22 -2.50 0.93
N GLY A 100 1.05 -2.88 1.09
CA GLY A 100 2.14 -2.27 0.31
C GLY A 100 2.05 -2.57 -1.19
N LEU A 101 1.53 -3.74 -1.57
CA LEU A 101 1.23 -4.06 -2.97
C LEU A 101 0.18 -3.11 -3.54
N SER A 102 -0.93 -2.91 -2.83
CA SER A 102 -1.99 -1.96 -3.17
C SER A 102 -1.45 -0.53 -3.30
N HIS A 103 -0.56 -0.12 -2.38
CA HIS A 103 0.11 1.17 -2.45
C HIS A 103 0.84 1.37 -3.78
N VAL A 104 1.71 0.42 -4.14
CA VAL A 104 2.51 0.48 -5.37
C VAL A 104 1.62 0.46 -6.62
N LEU A 105 0.58 -0.37 -6.64
CA LEU A 105 -0.38 -0.42 -7.75
C LEU A 105 -1.12 0.91 -7.92
N LEU A 106 -1.54 1.55 -6.84
CA LEU A 106 -2.16 2.87 -6.90
C LEU A 106 -1.17 3.95 -7.36
N ASP A 107 0.08 3.85 -6.94
CA ASP A 107 1.11 4.78 -7.39
C ASP A 107 1.48 4.60 -8.87
N MET A 108 1.25 3.42 -9.47
CA MET A 108 1.31 3.24 -10.93
C MET A 108 0.27 4.08 -11.66
N LEU A 109 -0.88 4.37 -11.05
CA LEU A 109 -1.92 5.20 -11.65
C LEU A 109 -1.52 6.69 -11.69
N THR A 110 -0.50 7.08 -10.93
CA THR A 110 -0.02 8.46 -10.84
C THR A 110 1.02 8.79 -11.91
N PRO A 111 1.16 10.07 -12.34
CA PRO A 111 2.16 10.45 -13.33
C PRO A 111 3.62 10.14 -12.95
N ALA A 112 3.93 10.14 -11.65
CA ALA A 112 5.29 9.85 -11.19
C ALA A 112 5.62 8.34 -11.19
N GLY A 113 4.59 7.48 -11.18
CA GLY A 113 4.73 6.03 -11.37
C GLY A 113 5.57 5.32 -10.32
N VAL A 114 5.96 4.09 -10.64
CA VAL A 114 6.77 3.19 -9.80
C VAL A 114 7.88 2.54 -10.61
N PRO A 115 9.02 2.16 -10.00
CA PRO A 115 10.13 1.57 -10.73
C PRO A 115 9.83 0.15 -11.22
N LEU A 116 10.39 -0.21 -12.38
CA LEU A 116 10.31 -1.55 -12.95
C LEU A 116 11.35 -2.53 -12.38
N THR A 117 12.49 -2.01 -11.92
CA THR A 117 13.58 -2.82 -11.35
C THR A 117 13.87 -2.41 -9.90
N PRO A 118 14.27 -3.35 -9.04
CA PRO A 118 14.64 -3.02 -7.67
C PRO A 118 15.88 -2.12 -7.68
N PHE A 119 16.02 -1.29 -6.64
CA PHE A 119 17.17 -0.39 -6.45
C PHE A 119 17.42 0.64 -7.58
N SER A 120 16.49 0.80 -8.52
CA SER A 120 16.57 1.77 -9.62
C SER A 120 15.40 2.74 -9.59
N ARG A 121 15.60 3.92 -10.20
CA ARG A 121 14.56 4.93 -10.42
C ARG A 121 14.43 5.36 -11.87
N LYS A 122 15.20 4.75 -12.78
CA LYS A 122 15.29 5.16 -14.18
C LYS A 122 14.07 4.73 -14.99
N HIS A 123 13.79 3.43 -15.00
CA HIS A 123 12.67 2.86 -15.74
C HIS A 123 11.46 2.75 -14.83
N LYS A 124 10.41 3.51 -15.13
CA LYS A 124 9.18 3.56 -14.34
C LYS A 124 7.97 3.20 -15.18
N LEU A 125 7.00 2.53 -14.55
CA LEU A 125 5.68 2.31 -15.08
C LEU A 125 4.71 3.36 -14.51
N SER A 126 3.95 4.01 -15.39
CA SER A 126 2.93 4.99 -15.01
C SER A 126 1.80 4.98 -16.04
N LEU A 127 0.56 4.89 -15.56
CA LEU A 127 -0.66 4.98 -16.38
C LEU A 127 -1.19 6.42 -16.48
N LYS A 128 -0.67 7.36 -15.68
CA LYS A 128 -1.01 8.80 -15.71
C LYS A 128 -2.51 9.10 -15.61
N LEU A 129 -3.27 8.30 -14.85
CA LEU A 129 -4.73 8.44 -14.73
C LEU A 129 -5.14 9.55 -13.76
N CYS A 130 -4.47 9.69 -12.62
CA CYS A 130 -4.80 10.72 -11.64
C CYS A 130 -3.54 11.24 -10.92
N ALA A 131 -3.43 12.56 -10.78
CA ALA A 131 -2.34 13.19 -10.03
C ALA A 131 -2.69 13.29 -8.53
N THR A 132 -1.68 13.22 -7.66
CA THR A 132 -1.88 13.39 -6.22
C THR A 132 -2.46 14.77 -5.91
N GLY A 133 -3.55 14.82 -5.14
CA GLY A 133 -4.29 16.02 -4.77
C GLY A 133 -5.23 16.56 -5.86
N SER A 134 -5.32 15.89 -7.02
CA SER A 134 -6.22 16.31 -8.10
C SER A 134 -7.67 15.90 -7.84
N LEU A 135 -8.61 16.53 -8.56
CA LEU A 135 -10.02 16.12 -8.57
C LEU A 135 -10.19 14.63 -8.91
N GLY A 136 -9.38 14.11 -9.83
CA GLY A 136 -9.41 12.69 -10.21
C GLY A 136 -9.09 11.75 -9.05
N GLU A 137 -8.19 12.12 -8.14
CA GLU A 137 -7.92 11.33 -6.94
C GLU A 137 -9.12 11.31 -5.98
N TYR A 138 -9.77 12.46 -5.77
CA TYR A 138 -10.97 12.52 -4.92
C TYR A 138 -12.12 11.73 -5.51
N LEU A 139 -12.36 11.82 -6.83
CA LEU A 139 -13.36 11.01 -7.52
C LEU A 139 -13.05 9.51 -7.40
N PHE A 140 -11.77 9.12 -7.52
CA PHE A 140 -11.34 7.75 -7.31
C PHE A 140 -11.62 7.27 -5.87
N LEU A 141 -11.23 8.04 -4.86
CA LEU A 141 -11.49 7.73 -3.45
C LEU A 141 -13.00 7.63 -3.17
N THR A 142 -13.80 8.57 -3.66
CA THR A 142 -15.26 8.51 -3.53
C THR A 142 -15.82 7.26 -4.19
N GLY A 143 -15.31 6.87 -5.37
CA GLY A 143 -15.69 5.63 -6.05
C GLY A 143 -15.40 4.39 -5.20
N VAL A 144 -14.19 4.30 -4.61
CA VAL A 144 -13.83 3.21 -3.69
C VAL A 144 -14.79 3.15 -2.51
N LEU A 145 -15.07 4.27 -1.85
CA LEU A 145 -15.98 4.32 -0.70
C LEU A 145 -17.42 3.97 -1.10
N ALA A 146 -17.89 4.44 -2.26
CA ALA A 146 -19.22 4.13 -2.78
C ALA A 146 -19.38 2.63 -3.09
N VAL A 147 -18.34 2.00 -3.67
CA VAL A 147 -18.31 0.54 -3.86
C VAL A 147 -18.38 -0.16 -2.51
N GLY A 148 -17.59 0.26 -1.53
CA GLY A 148 -17.64 -0.33 -0.19
C GLY A 148 -19.01 -0.22 0.47
N TRP A 149 -19.64 0.96 0.37
CA TRP A 149 -21.00 1.16 0.85
C TRP A 149 -22.03 0.27 0.13
N LEU A 150 -21.91 0.12 -1.19
CA LEU A 150 -22.83 -0.70 -1.98
C LEU A 150 -22.83 -2.17 -1.52
N PHE A 151 -21.66 -2.72 -1.21
CA PHE A 151 -21.51 -4.12 -0.82
C PHE A 151 -21.75 -4.36 0.69
N TRP A 152 -21.28 -3.48 1.57
CA TRP A 152 -21.27 -3.70 3.03
C TRP A 152 -22.04 -2.67 3.86
N GLY A 153 -22.68 -1.68 3.22
CA GLY A 153 -23.38 -0.59 3.93
C GLY A 153 -24.51 -1.09 4.85
N LYS A 154 -25.25 -2.13 4.41
CA LYS A 154 -26.31 -2.74 5.23
C LYS A 154 -25.75 -3.42 6.48
N ASP A 155 -24.63 -4.12 6.36
CA ASP A 155 -24.01 -4.81 7.49
C ASP A 155 -23.41 -3.81 8.48
N LEU A 156 -22.80 -2.73 7.99
CA LEU A 156 -22.34 -1.62 8.82
C LEU A 156 -23.49 -0.99 9.62
N LEU A 157 -24.65 -0.75 8.99
CA LEU A 157 -25.81 -0.19 9.69
C LEU A 157 -26.34 -1.12 10.79
N ARG A 158 -26.30 -2.44 10.59
CA ARG A 158 -26.68 -3.43 11.61
C ARG A 158 -25.72 -3.49 12.79
N LEU A 159 -24.47 -3.07 12.62
CA LEU A 159 -23.50 -3.02 13.72
C LEU A 159 -23.64 -1.73 14.56
N LEU A 160 -24.29 -0.70 14.01
CA LEU A 160 -24.43 0.62 14.62
C LEU A 160 -25.80 0.86 15.27
N GLY A 161 -26.75 -0.05 15.07
CA GLY A 161 -28.10 -0.04 15.68
C GLY A 161 -28.35 -1.30 16.49
#